data_AF-A0A9D7P008-F1
#
_entry.id   AF-A0A9D7P008-F1
#
_cell.length_a   1.000
_cell.length_b   1.000
_cell.length_c   1.000
_cell.angle_alpha   90.00
_cell.angle_beta   90.00
_cell.angle_gamma   90.00
#
_symmetry.space_group_name_H-M   'P 1'
#
loop_
_entity.id
_entity.type
_entity.pdbx_description
1 polymer ?
#
loop_
_entity_poly.entity_id
_entity_poly.type
_entity_poly.pdbx_seq_one_letter_code
_entity_poly.pdbx_strand_id
1 'polypeptide(L)'
;MQSHDQAEQQHRQAASSAPADPRFHRSRAYLLATDSSLAREFLQERFAKLPRVEQLEYHTRAGDWLAEHQLFEEAARHLLEAGLEDRAYGLIERSLHELMVKGQVSRVADWAERLPSSEIERRTSLRLTVGWMLAQSERHTEAAKLVASIIDDASASAGERCESAEICATAAVFADDIDHMGQIVASWYEALPTHSPLLHLVGINQLALLTLYRGSPEQARYGYAQIDSGDEQAGGYALGWRDWIVGISYIWEGHVELAAQKLRVGLGRAEVQSDGAARLR
;
A
#
# COMPACT_ATOMS: atom_id res chain seq x y z
N MET A 1 -49.55 -40.15 -21.86
CA MET A 1 -48.24 -39.48 -21.67
C MET A 1 -48.04 -38.34 -22.69
N GLN A 2 -49.05 -37.47 -22.84
CA GLN A 2 -49.01 -36.26 -23.70
C GLN A 2 -49.71 -35.05 -23.03
N SER A 3 -50.50 -35.27 -21.97
CA SER A 3 -51.22 -34.21 -21.24
C SER A 3 -50.41 -33.58 -20.08
N HIS A 4 -49.36 -34.25 -19.59
CA HIS A 4 -48.55 -33.73 -18.48
C HIS A 4 -47.43 -32.79 -18.97
N ASP A 5 -46.88 -33.05 -20.17
CA ASP A 5 -45.88 -32.17 -20.81
C ASP A 5 -46.48 -30.86 -21.32
N GLN A 6 -47.75 -30.86 -21.77
CA GLN A 6 -48.44 -29.62 -22.16
C GLN A 6 -48.69 -28.67 -20.99
N ALA A 7 -48.91 -29.20 -19.77
CA ALA A 7 -49.09 -28.39 -18.57
C ALA A 7 -47.78 -27.75 -18.07
N GLU A 8 -46.65 -28.44 -18.19
CA GLU A 8 -45.33 -27.86 -17.87
C GLU A 8 -44.87 -26.81 -18.88
N GLN A 9 -45.19 -26.99 -20.16
CA GLN A 9 -44.84 -26.02 -21.21
C GLN A 9 -45.67 -24.73 -21.09
N GLN A 10 -46.95 -24.84 -20.70
CA GLN A 10 -47.80 -23.69 -20.40
C GLN A 10 -47.34 -22.93 -19.13
N HIS A 11 -46.86 -23.63 -18.10
CA HIS A 11 -46.29 -22.98 -16.90
C HIS A 11 -44.96 -22.26 -17.18
N ARG A 12 -44.08 -22.81 -18.04
CA ARG A 12 -42.83 -22.14 -18.43
C ARG A 12 -43.07 -20.93 -19.35
N GLN A 13 -44.10 -20.95 -20.20
CA GLN A 13 -44.48 -19.80 -21.01
C GLN A 13 -45.13 -18.68 -20.20
N ALA A 14 -45.89 -18.99 -19.14
CA ALA A 14 -46.45 -17.99 -18.23
C ALA A 14 -45.39 -17.27 -17.38
N ALA A 15 -44.26 -17.93 -17.08
CA ALA A 15 -43.13 -17.32 -16.37
C ALA A 15 -42.28 -16.38 -17.25
N SER A 16 -42.40 -16.46 -18.58
CA SER A 16 -41.66 -15.65 -19.55
C SER A 16 -42.42 -14.39 -20.01
N SER A 17 -43.71 -14.27 -19.68
CA SER A 17 -44.56 -13.13 -20.10
C SER A 17 -44.90 -12.14 -18.99
N ALA A 18 -44.31 -12.29 -17.80
CA ALA A 18 -44.43 -11.26 -16.76
C ALA A 18 -43.56 -10.05 -17.13
N PRO A 19 -44.11 -8.82 -17.18
CA PRO A 19 -43.32 -7.65 -17.52
C PRO A 19 -42.20 -7.45 -16.50
N ALA A 20 -40.97 -7.36 -16.98
CA ALA A 20 -39.81 -6.96 -16.20
C ALA A 20 -40.00 -5.49 -15.77
N ASP A 21 -40.67 -5.26 -14.64
CA ASP A 21 -40.78 -3.94 -14.03
C ASP A 21 -39.46 -3.61 -13.31
N PRO A 22 -38.67 -2.62 -13.78
CA PRO A 22 -37.40 -2.24 -13.17
C PRO A 22 -37.55 -1.66 -11.75
N ARG A 23 -38.78 -1.51 -11.22
CA ARG A 23 -39.05 -1.03 -9.86
C ARG A 23 -38.86 -2.08 -8.77
N PHE A 24 -38.88 -3.38 -9.09
CA PHE A 24 -38.81 -4.45 -8.08
C PHE A 24 -37.38 -4.92 -7.72
N HIS A 25 -36.37 -4.58 -8.52
CA HIS A 25 -34.97 -4.91 -8.18
C HIS A 25 -34.36 -3.96 -7.15
N ARG A 26 -34.94 -2.78 -6.95
CA ARG A 26 -34.50 -1.83 -5.90
C ARG A 26 -34.95 -2.21 -4.49
N SER A 27 -36.05 -2.98 -4.33
CA SER A 27 -36.58 -3.26 -2.99
C SER A 27 -35.82 -4.36 -2.23
N ARG A 28 -35.23 -5.36 -2.91
CA ARG A 28 -34.42 -6.40 -2.24
C ARG A 28 -33.09 -5.89 -1.70
N ALA A 29 -32.42 -4.99 -2.44
CA ALA A 29 -31.19 -4.34 -1.96
C ALA A 29 -31.48 -3.38 -0.80
N TYR A 30 -32.59 -2.63 -0.88
CA TYR A 30 -33.05 -1.79 0.23
C TYR A 30 -33.43 -2.63 1.45
N LEU A 31 -34.20 -3.72 1.30
CA LEU A 31 -34.63 -4.59 2.39
C LEU A 31 -33.44 -5.27 3.10
N LEU A 32 -32.46 -5.79 2.35
CA LEU A 32 -31.24 -6.38 2.93
C LEU A 32 -30.35 -5.32 3.61
N ALA A 33 -30.29 -4.10 3.06
CA ALA A 33 -29.56 -2.99 3.68
C ALA A 33 -30.28 -2.41 4.91
N THR A 34 -31.61 -2.37 4.92
CA THR A 34 -32.42 -1.96 6.09
C THR A 34 -32.43 -3.02 7.18
N ASP A 35 -32.45 -4.31 6.84
CA ASP A 35 -32.37 -5.39 7.84
C ASP A 35 -31.00 -5.41 8.54
N SER A 36 -29.92 -5.17 7.79
CA SER A 36 -28.57 -5.11 8.36
C SER A 36 -28.30 -3.82 9.14
N SER A 37 -28.82 -2.67 8.70
CA SER A 37 -28.70 -1.41 9.46
C SER A 37 -29.53 -1.39 10.73
N LEU A 38 -30.78 -1.88 10.70
CA LEU A 38 -31.62 -1.96 11.90
C LEU A 38 -31.07 -2.96 12.91
N ALA A 39 -30.57 -4.11 12.45
CA ALA A 39 -29.88 -5.07 13.31
C ALA A 39 -28.61 -4.47 13.92
N ARG A 40 -27.83 -3.71 13.14
CA ARG A 40 -26.64 -3.00 13.62
C ARG A 40 -26.98 -1.96 14.69
N GLU A 41 -27.97 -1.11 14.43
CA GLU A 41 -28.43 -0.09 15.39
C GLU A 41 -28.92 -0.72 16.69
N PHE A 42 -29.73 -1.78 16.60
CA PHE A 42 -30.19 -2.52 17.77
C PHE A 42 -29.05 -3.13 18.58
N LEU A 43 -28.05 -3.73 17.92
CA LEU A 43 -26.88 -4.28 18.59
C LEU A 43 -25.99 -3.19 19.21
N GLN A 44 -25.83 -2.05 18.54
CA GLN A 44 -25.10 -0.89 19.05
C GLN A 44 -25.77 -0.30 20.30
N GLU A 45 -27.10 -0.16 20.30
CA GLU A 45 -27.84 0.29 21.48
C GLU A 45 -27.72 -0.68 22.66
N ARG A 46 -27.75 -2.00 22.40
CA ARG A 46 -27.54 -2.99 23.46
C ARG A 46 -26.12 -2.95 23.99
N PHE A 47 -25.13 -2.82 23.10
CA PHE A 47 -23.73 -2.71 23.45
C PHE A 47 -23.47 -1.49 24.34
N ALA A 48 -24.02 -0.33 23.99
CA ALA A 48 -23.88 0.90 24.76
C ALA A 48 -24.43 0.81 26.20
N LYS A 49 -25.35 -0.12 26.46
CA LYS A 49 -25.94 -0.36 27.80
C LYS A 49 -25.13 -1.33 28.66
N LEU A 50 -24.13 -2.01 28.10
CA LEU A 50 -23.29 -2.95 28.84
C LEU A 50 -22.35 -2.23 29.81
N PRO A 51 -21.92 -2.87 30.91
CA PRO A 51 -20.83 -2.36 31.75
C PRO A 51 -19.56 -2.10 30.93
N ARG A 52 -18.78 -1.08 31.32
CA ARG A 52 -17.55 -0.71 30.60
C ARG A 52 -16.58 -1.89 30.43
N VAL A 53 -16.44 -2.73 31.45
CA VAL A 53 -15.56 -3.91 31.40
C VAL A 53 -15.98 -4.88 30.28
N GLU A 54 -17.28 -5.15 30.14
CA GLU A 54 -17.80 -6.02 29.07
C GLU A 54 -17.63 -5.36 27.70
N GLN A 55 -17.84 -4.05 27.59
CA GLN A 55 -17.59 -3.31 26.34
C GLN A 55 -16.14 -3.46 25.87
N LEU A 56 -15.17 -3.30 26.78
CA LEU A 56 -13.74 -3.45 26.50
C LEU A 56 -13.39 -4.88 26.06
N GLU A 57 -13.99 -5.90 26.68
CA GLU A 57 -13.79 -7.30 26.29
C GLU A 57 -14.31 -7.57 24.86
N TYR A 58 -15.49 -7.07 24.52
CA TYR A 58 -16.03 -7.19 23.17
C TYR A 58 -15.18 -6.46 22.13
N HIS A 59 -14.68 -5.26 22.44
CA HIS A 59 -13.73 -4.56 21.58
C HIS A 59 -12.44 -5.37 21.38
N THR A 60 -11.91 -5.98 22.45
CA THR A 60 -10.72 -6.82 22.36
C THR A 60 -10.96 -8.02 21.44
N ARG A 61 -12.05 -8.76 21.64
CA ARG A 61 -12.39 -9.94 20.84
C ARG A 61 -12.68 -9.61 19.38
N ALA A 62 -13.36 -8.49 19.12
CA ALA A 62 -13.59 -8.01 17.76
C ALA A 62 -12.27 -7.63 17.08
N GLY A 63 -11.39 -6.92 17.79
CA GLY A 63 -10.05 -6.58 17.33
C GLY A 63 -9.22 -7.81 16.97
N ASP A 64 -9.22 -8.82 17.85
CA ASP A 64 -8.49 -10.08 17.65
C ASP A 64 -9.00 -10.82 16.41
N TRP A 65 -10.32 -10.97 16.29
CA TRP A 65 -10.93 -11.62 15.13
C TRP A 65 -10.61 -10.89 13.83
N LEU A 66 -10.70 -9.55 13.81
CA LEU A 66 -10.36 -8.75 12.63
C LEU A 66 -8.87 -8.87 12.26
N ALA A 67 -7.98 -8.89 13.26
CA ALA A 67 -6.55 -9.05 13.05
C ALA A 67 -6.21 -10.43 12.46
N GLU A 68 -6.87 -11.50 12.91
CA GLU A 68 -6.76 -12.85 12.35
C GLU A 68 -7.17 -12.90 10.87
N HIS A 69 -8.10 -12.02 10.46
CA HIS A 69 -8.57 -11.89 9.07
C HIS A 69 -7.83 -10.80 8.28
N GLN A 70 -6.71 -10.28 8.80
CA GLN A 70 -5.87 -9.25 8.16
C GLN A 70 -6.56 -7.89 7.93
N LEU A 71 -7.68 -7.64 8.62
CA LEU A 71 -8.39 -6.36 8.62
C LEU A 71 -7.75 -5.44 9.67
N PHE A 72 -6.49 -5.08 9.46
CA PHE A 72 -5.64 -4.45 10.46
C PHE A 72 -6.10 -3.05 10.89
N GLU A 73 -6.63 -2.25 9.96
CA GLU A 73 -7.11 -0.89 10.26
C GLU A 73 -8.35 -0.92 11.15
N GLU A 74 -9.30 -1.80 10.86
CA GLU A 74 -10.51 -2.02 11.66
C GLU A 74 -10.16 -2.65 13.01
N ALA A 75 -9.28 -3.64 13.01
CA ALA A 75 -8.79 -4.29 14.22
C ALA A 75 -8.15 -3.29 15.19
N ALA A 76 -7.27 -2.42 14.67
CA ALA A 76 -6.60 -1.40 15.46
C ALA A 76 -7.59 -0.43 16.10
N ARG A 77 -8.65 -0.02 15.38
CA ARG A 77 -9.70 0.84 15.95
C ARG A 77 -10.38 0.19 17.15
N HIS A 78 -10.73 -1.09 17.04
CA HIS A 78 -11.33 -1.82 18.16
C HIS A 78 -10.35 -1.97 19.34
N LEU A 79 -9.07 -2.22 19.08
CA LEU A 79 -8.06 -2.33 20.14
C LEU A 79 -7.78 -0.99 20.83
N LEU A 80 -7.83 0.14 20.12
CA LEU A 80 -7.75 1.48 20.73
C LEU A 80 -8.93 1.74 21.67
N GLU A 81 -10.16 1.40 21.26
CA GLU A 81 -11.36 1.51 22.12
C GLU A 81 -11.27 0.61 23.37
N ALA A 82 -10.57 -0.53 23.26
CA ALA A 82 -10.26 -1.42 24.37
C ALA A 82 -9.12 -0.91 25.28
N GLY A 83 -8.45 0.20 24.94
CA GLY A 83 -7.27 0.72 25.66
C GLY A 83 -6.00 -0.09 25.43
N LEU A 84 -5.97 -0.95 24.41
CA LEU A 84 -4.84 -1.82 24.05
C LEU A 84 -3.94 -1.17 23.00
N GLU A 85 -3.42 0.01 23.31
CA GLU A 85 -2.71 0.89 22.38
C GLU A 85 -1.51 0.21 21.71
N ASP A 86 -0.65 -0.46 22.48
CA ASP A 86 0.56 -1.08 21.93
C ASP A 86 0.26 -2.14 20.87
N ARG A 87 -0.84 -2.87 21.05
CA ARG A 87 -1.31 -3.88 20.10
C ARG A 87 -1.94 -3.21 18.87
N ALA A 88 -2.74 -2.17 19.08
CA ALA A 88 -3.36 -1.41 18.00
C ALA A 88 -2.32 -0.78 17.06
N TYR A 89 -1.33 -0.08 17.61
CA TYR A 89 -0.27 0.54 16.81
C TYR A 89 0.63 -0.49 16.12
N GLY A 90 0.82 -1.68 16.72
CA GLY A 90 1.50 -2.78 16.03
C GLY A 90 0.74 -3.30 14.80
N LEU A 91 -0.60 -3.25 14.79
CA LEU A 91 -1.40 -3.56 13.60
C LEU A 91 -1.36 -2.44 12.56
N ILE A 92 -1.41 -1.19 13.01
CA ILE A 92 -1.29 -0.01 12.13
C ILE A 92 0.06 -0.03 11.42
N GLU A 93 1.16 -0.28 12.13
CA GLU A 93 2.51 -0.38 11.56
C GLU A 93 2.58 -1.39 10.41
N ARG A 94 2.04 -2.61 10.60
CA ARG A 94 1.96 -3.63 9.54
C ARG A 94 1.11 -3.17 8.35
N SER A 95 -0.05 -2.59 8.63
CA SER A 95 -0.96 -2.07 7.61
C SER A 95 -0.29 -0.99 6.76
N LEU A 96 0.32 0.01 7.40
CA LEU A 96 0.95 1.12 6.70
C LEU A 96 2.16 0.68 5.89
N HIS A 97 2.98 -0.24 6.42
CA HIS A 97 4.07 -0.84 5.66
C HIS A 97 3.55 -1.51 4.38
N GLU A 98 2.48 -2.32 4.47
CA GLU A 98 1.88 -2.93 3.27
C GLU A 98 1.33 -1.91 2.28
N LEU A 99 0.67 -0.85 2.76
CA LEU A 99 0.18 0.23 1.90
C LEU A 99 1.34 0.92 1.17
N MET A 100 2.44 1.16 1.87
CA MET A 100 3.64 1.77 1.30
C MET A 100 4.26 0.86 0.23
N VAL A 101 4.43 -0.44 0.49
CA VAL A 101 4.93 -1.42 -0.51
C VAL A 101 4.01 -1.51 -1.73
N LYS A 102 2.70 -1.35 -1.54
CA LYS A 102 1.69 -1.33 -2.63
C LYS A 102 1.60 0.04 -3.34
N GLY A 103 2.40 1.04 -2.93
CA GLY A 103 2.39 2.37 -3.53
C GLY A 103 1.16 3.23 -3.18
N GLN A 104 0.39 2.86 -2.14
CA GLN A 104 -0.78 3.63 -1.68
C GLN A 104 -0.36 4.78 -0.76
N VAL A 105 0.57 5.62 -1.24
CA VAL A 105 1.25 6.68 -0.46
C VAL A 105 0.26 7.68 0.15
N SER A 106 -0.80 8.05 -0.59
CA SER A 106 -1.83 8.95 -0.10
C SER A 106 -2.56 8.41 1.14
N ARG A 107 -2.83 7.10 1.18
CA ARG A 107 -3.47 6.47 2.34
C ARG A 107 -2.53 6.43 3.55
N VAL A 108 -1.22 6.25 3.31
CA VAL A 108 -0.22 6.34 4.38
C VAL A 108 -0.18 7.77 4.93
N ALA A 109 -0.24 8.79 4.07
CA ALA A 109 -0.31 10.18 4.49
C ALA A 109 -1.56 10.48 5.34
N ASP A 110 -2.75 10.04 4.89
CA ASP A 110 -4.00 10.21 5.64
C ASP A 110 -3.93 9.61 7.06
N TRP A 111 -3.25 8.48 7.21
CA TRP A 111 -3.01 7.85 8.50
C TRP A 111 -1.96 8.60 9.33
N ALA A 112 -0.86 9.00 8.72
CA ALA A 112 0.21 9.72 9.42
C ALA A 112 -0.29 11.01 10.08
N GLU A 113 -1.22 11.74 9.43
CA GLU A 113 -1.84 12.96 10.00
C GLU A 113 -2.70 12.70 11.25
N ARG A 114 -3.12 11.44 11.49
CA ARG A 114 -3.98 11.06 12.62
C ARG A 114 -3.23 10.37 13.75
N LEU A 115 -1.99 9.94 13.50
CA LEU A 115 -1.19 9.20 14.48
C LEU A 115 -0.46 10.17 15.42
N PRO A 116 -0.33 9.83 16.71
CA PRO A 116 0.50 10.60 17.62
C PRO A 116 1.96 10.58 17.15
N SER A 117 2.61 11.74 17.08
CA SER A 117 4.02 11.85 16.68
C SER A 117 4.94 11.02 17.58
N SER A 118 4.63 10.93 18.88
CA SER A 118 5.36 10.08 19.83
C SER A 118 5.35 8.60 19.47
N GLU A 119 4.26 8.09 18.87
CA GLU A 119 4.16 6.69 18.44
C GLU A 119 4.92 6.44 17.14
N ILE A 120 4.88 7.40 16.20
CA ILE A 120 5.70 7.36 15.00
C ILE A 120 7.18 7.34 15.38
N GLU A 121 7.59 8.21 16.31
CA GLU A 121 8.97 8.23 16.78
C GLU A 121 9.32 6.94 17.52
N ARG A 122 8.49 6.43 18.43
CA ARG A 122 8.83 5.25 19.23
C ARG A 122 9.03 3.96 18.43
N ARG A 123 8.33 3.81 17.30
CA ARG A 123 8.26 2.56 16.52
C ARG A 123 9.05 2.66 15.22
N THR A 124 10.19 1.98 15.14
CA THR A 124 11.12 2.10 14.00
C THR A 124 10.48 1.79 12.65
N SER A 125 9.69 0.71 12.51
CA SER A 125 9.11 0.37 11.20
C SER A 125 8.00 1.35 10.79
N LEU A 126 7.22 1.86 11.76
CA LEU A 126 6.28 2.95 11.51
C LEU A 126 7.01 4.24 11.09
N ARG A 127 8.10 4.57 11.78
CA ARG A 127 8.95 5.73 11.50
C ARG A 127 9.51 5.69 10.08
N LEU A 128 10.08 4.55 9.66
CA LEU A 128 10.61 4.34 8.31
C LEU A 128 9.50 4.44 7.26
N THR A 129 8.34 3.84 7.52
CA THR A 129 7.17 3.91 6.63
C THR A 129 6.70 5.36 6.41
N VAL A 130 6.60 6.15 7.48
CA VAL A 130 6.26 7.58 7.39
C VAL A 130 7.39 8.36 6.71
N GLY A 131 8.65 8.01 6.94
CA GLY A 131 9.80 8.59 6.26
C GLY A 131 9.73 8.43 4.74
N TRP A 132 9.42 7.22 4.24
CA TRP A 132 9.18 6.94 2.83
C TRP A 132 8.05 7.78 2.23
N MET A 133 6.94 7.94 2.96
CA MET A 133 5.83 8.77 2.54
C MET A 133 6.24 10.25 2.45
N LEU A 134 6.89 10.77 3.50
CA LEU A 134 7.32 12.17 3.55
C LEU A 134 8.35 12.49 2.46
N ALA A 135 9.28 11.57 2.18
CA ALA A 135 10.32 11.75 1.17
C ALA A 135 9.73 12.02 -0.23
N GLN A 136 8.61 11.39 -0.55
CA GLN A 136 7.91 11.48 -1.83
C GLN A 136 6.83 12.58 -1.87
N SER A 137 6.68 13.33 -0.77
CA SER A 137 5.79 14.48 -0.62
C SER A 137 6.60 15.77 -0.61
N GLU A 138 5.99 16.95 -0.62
CA GLU A 138 6.71 18.24 -0.48
C GLU A 138 7.40 18.46 0.89
N ARG A 139 7.37 17.46 1.79
CA ARG A 139 7.91 17.50 3.15
C ARG A 139 9.25 16.78 3.27
N HIS A 140 10.11 16.88 2.25
CA HIS A 140 11.42 16.22 2.16
C HIS A 140 12.30 16.43 3.40
N THR A 141 12.34 17.66 3.92
CA THR A 141 13.15 17.99 5.11
C THR A 141 12.65 17.31 6.38
N GLU A 142 11.35 17.03 6.46
CA GLU A 142 10.76 16.29 7.59
C GLU A 142 11.12 14.81 7.50
N ALA A 143 11.13 14.21 6.30
CA ALA A 143 11.61 12.84 6.11
C ALA A 143 13.04 12.66 6.63
N ALA A 144 13.96 13.55 6.22
CA ALA A 144 15.35 13.50 6.65
C ALA A 144 15.49 13.63 8.18
N LYS A 145 14.77 14.58 8.79
CA LYS A 145 14.78 14.76 10.25
C LYS A 145 14.25 13.54 10.99
N LEU A 146 13.20 12.90 10.47
CA LEU A 146 12.55 11.77 11.09
C LEU A 146 13.48 10.56 11.21
N VAL A 147 14.33 10.34 10.20
CA VAL A 147 15.24 9.18 10.15
C VAL A 147 16.69 9.50 10.55
N ALA A 148 17.05 10.78 10.73
CA ALA A 148 18.40 11.21 11.07
C ALA A 148 18.99 10.47 12.28
N SER A 149 18.18 10.27 13.33
CA SER A 149 18.65 9.58 14.53
C SER A 149 18.94 8.09 14.29
N ILE A 150 18.36 7.46 13.26
CA ILE A 150 18.61 6.04 12.95
C ILE A 150 19.93 5.91 12.20
N ILE A 151 20.20 6.81 11.24
CA ILE A 151 21.41 6.78 10.40
C ILE A 151 22.68 6.73 11.26
N ASP A 152 22.73 7.55 12.32
CA ASP A 152 23.89 7.66 13.20
C ASP A 152 23.86 6.68 14.40
N ASP A 153 22.80 5.88 14.55
CA ASP A 153 22.66 4.95 15.67
C ASP A 153 23.42 3.64 15.41
N ALA A 154 24.50 3.43 16.17
CA ALA A 154 25.29 2.20 16.13
C ALA A 154 24.52 0.96 16.62
N SER A 155 23.46 1.15 17.41
CA SER A 155 22.61 0.07 17.89
C SER A 155 21.53 -0.35 16.89
N ALA A 156 21.22 0.51 15.91
CA ALA A 156 20.34 0.16 14.80
C ALA A 156 21.00 -0.93 13.92
N SER A 157 20.17 -1.71 13.23
CA SER A 157 20.67 -2.67 12.25
C SER A 157 21.28 -1.95 11.04
N ALA A 158 22.19 -2.63 10.33
CA ALA A 158 22.72 -2.09 9.07
C ALA A 158 21.60 -1.86 8.03
N GLY A 159 20.55 -2.69 8.04
CA GLY A 159 19.37 -2.52 7.19
C GLY A 159 18.60 -1.25 7.50
N GLU A 160 18.29 -0.98 8.78
CA GLU A 160 17.56 0.25 9.18
C GLU A 160 18.36 1.52 8.88
N ARG A 161 19.68 1.51 9.11
CA ARG A 161 20.54 2.64 8.72
C ARG A 161 20.54 2.86 7.22
N CYS A 162 20.60 1.79 6.44
CA CYS A 162 20.61 1.90 4.99
C CYS A 162 19.27 2.37 4.44
N GLU A 163 18.15 1.77 4.88
CA GLU A 163 16.81 2.23 4.51
C GLU A 163 16.60 3.70 4.86
N SER A 164 17.09 4.15 6.02
CA SER A 164 17.06 5.57 6.40
C SER A 164 17.85 6.46 5.43
N ALA A 165 19.00 5.99 4.95
CA ALA A 165 19.78 6.70 3.93
C ALA A 165 19.07 6.70 2.57
N GLU A 166 18.42 5.59 2.18
CA GLU A 166 17.61 5.51 0.96
C GLU A 166 16.39 6.45 1.00
N ILE A 167 15.77 6.64 2.18
CA ILE A 167 14.72 7.63 2.41
C ILE A 167 15.25 9.04 2.16
N CYS A 168 16.42 9.39 2.71
CA CYS A 168 17.06 10.69 2.49
C CYS A 168 17.41 10.92 1.02
N ALA A 169 17.96 9.90 0.34
CA ALA A 169 18.28 9.99 -1.09
C ALA A 169 17.03 10.15 -1.95
N THR A 170 15.93 9.48 -1.60
CA THR A 170 14.63 9.68 -2.26
C THR A 170 14.09 11.08 -2.03
N ALA A 171 14.20 11.61 -0.82
CA ALA A 171 13.83 12.98 -0.51
C ALA A 171 14.62 13.99 -1.35
N ALA A 172 15.91 13.74 -1.58
CA ALA A 172 16.76 14.56 -2.45
C ALA A 172 16.32 14.50 -3.93
N VAL A 173 15.93 13.32 -4.44
CA VAL A 173 15.36 13.17 -5.80
C VAL A 173 14.11 14.04 -5.97
N PHE A 174 13.17 13.96 -5.02
CA PHE A 174 11.92 14.71 -5.11
C PHE A 174 12.12 16.22 -4.85
N ALA A 175 13.20 16.61 -4.18
CA ALA A 175 13.61 18.00 -4.03
C ALA A 175 14.43 18.55 -5.22
N ASP A 176 14.59 17.76 -6.29
CA ASP A 176 15.42 18.09 -7.48
C ASP A 176 16.91 18.34 -7.15
N ASP A 177 17.42 17.69 -6.09
CA ASP A 177 18.82 17.78 -5.65
C ASP A 177 19.57 16.46 -5.92
N ILE A 178 19.84 16.21 -7.20
CA ILE A 178 20.50 14.98 -7.66
C ILE A 178 21.97 14.89 -7.19
N ASP A 179 22.63 16.02 -6.98
CA ASP A 179 24.00 16.05 -6.44
C ASP A 179 24.04 15.56 -4.99
N HIS A 180 23.09 16.02 -4.15
CA HIS A 180 22.97 15.54 -2.78
C HIS A 180 22.57 14.06 -2.73
N MET A 181 21.64 13.61 -3.59
CA MET A 181 21.33 12.19 -3.75
C MET A 181 22.60 11.38 -4.01
N GLY A 182 23.46 11.84 -4.93
CA GLY A 182 24.71 11.15 -5.26
C GLY A 182 25.68 11.02 -4.09
N GLN A 183 25.74 12.03 -3.20
CA GLN A 183 26.56 11.97 -1.98
C GLN A 183 26.04 10.93 -0.99
N ILE A 184 24.72 10.83 -0.83
CA ILE A 184 24.07 9.85 0.06
C ILE A 184 24.26 8.43 -0.49
N VAL A 185 23.96 8.21 -1.78
CA VAL A 185 24.10 6.88 -2.42
C VAL A 185 25.51 6.31 -2.28
N ALA A 186 26.53 7.17 -2.39
CA ALA A 186 27.92 6.74 -2.26
C ALA A 186 28.25 6.15 -0.87
N SER A 187 27.51 6.52 0.19
CA SER A 187 27.79 6.02 1.54
C SER A 187 27.23 4.63 1.82
N TRP A 188 26.30 4.14 0.99
CA TRP A 188 25.63 2.85 1.21
C TRP A 188 25.64 1.90 0.02
N TYR A 189 26.19 2.32 -1.13
CA TYR A 189 26.30 1.47 -2.33
C TYR A 189 26.83 0.06 -2.05
N GLU A 190 27.90 -0.06 -1.26
CA GLU A 190 28.52 -1.36 -0.94
C GLU A 190 27.64 -2.26 -0.05
N ALA A 191 26.61 -1.71 0.60
CA ALA A 191 25.71 -2.44 1.47
C ALA A 191 24.53 -3.09 0.71
N LEU A 192 24.30 -2.73 -0.56
CA LEU A 192 23.21 -3.24 -1.39
C LEU A 192 23.02 -4.77 -1.35
N PRO A 193 24.08 -5.61 -1.41
CA PRO A 193 23.91 -7.06 -1.39
C PRO A 193 23.31 -7.63 -0.09
N THR A 194 23.22 -6.82 0.96
CA THR A 194 22.66 -7.21 2.26
C THR A 194 21.19 -6.85 2.43
N HIS A 195 20.60 -6.19 1.42
CA HIS A 195 19.23 -5.69 1.48
C HIS A 195 18.20 -6.82 1.32
N SER A 196 16.99 -6.57 1.80
CA SER A 196 15.83 -7.34 1.36
C SER A 196 15.61 -7.12 -0.15
N PRO A 197 14.92 -8.03 -0.88
CA PRO A 197 14.65 -7.84 -2.31
C PRO A 197 14.00 -6.48 -2.64
N LEU A 198 13.12 -5.98 -1.76
CA LEU A 198 12.51 -4.66 -1.91
C LEU A 198 13.55 -3.53 -1.83
N LEU A 199 14.33 -3.47 -0.75
CA LEU A 199 15.32 -2.41 -0.55
C LEU A 199 16.46 -2.54 -1.58
N HIS A 200 16.81 -3.75 -2.01
CA HIS A 200 17.78 -3.96 -3.07
C HIS A 200 17.31 -3.30 -4.39
N LEU A 201 16.06 -3.56 -4.80
CA LEU A 201 15.49 -2.94 -5.99
C LEU A 201 15.38 -1.41 -5.86
N VAL A 202 15.01 -0.89 -4.68
CA VAL A 202 14.97 0.56 -4.43
C VAL A 202 16.35 1.18 -4.61
N GLY A 203 17.40 0.60 -4.01
CA GLY A 203 18.75 1.11 -4.18
C GLY A 203 19.26 1.01 -5.62
N ILE A 204 18.92 -0.06 -6.38
CA ILE A 204 19.22 -0.14 -7.82
C ILE A 204 18.49 0.95 -8.60
N ASN A 205 17.22 1.23 -8.29
CA ASN A 205 16.48 2.33 -8.91
C ASN A 205 17.17 3.68 -8.67
N GLN A 206 17.65 3.93 -7.46
CA GLN A 206 18.38 5.15 -7.14
C GLN A 206 19.69 5.27 -7.92
N LEU A 207 20.45 4.18 -8.04
CA LEU A 207 21.67 4.16 -8.86
C LEU A 207 21.40 4.38 -10.35
N ALA A 208 20.35 3.74 -10.88
CA ALA A 208 19.96 3.88 -12.27
C ALA A 208 19.52 5.32 -12.57
N LEU A 209 18.76 5.93 -11.67
CA LEU A 209 18.34 7.32 -11.79
C LEU A 209 19.53 8.28 -11.76
N LEU A 210 20.45 8.11 -10.81
CA LEU A 210 21.68 8.90 -10.73
C LEU A 210 22.53 8.75 -12.00
N THR A 211 22.64 7.54 -12.53
CA THR A 211 23.35 7.24 -13.79
C THR A 211 22.68 7.90 -15.00
N LEU A 212 21.34 7.92 -15.03
CA LEU A 212 20.56 8.58 -16.06
C LEU A 212 20.79 10.10 -16.05
N TYR A 213 20.72 10.75 -14.88
CA TYR A 213 20.97 12.19 -14.74
C TYR A 213 22.42 12.59 -15.02
N ARG A 214 23.38 11.66 -14.90
CA ARG A 214 24.77 11.84 -15.38
C ARG A 214 24.93 11.70 -16.89
N GLY A 215 23.83 11.55 -17.64
CA GLY A 215 23.83 11.48 -19.10
C GLY A 215 24.19 10.12 -19.68
N SER A 216 24.05 9.04 -18.90
CA SER A 216 24.38 7.68 -19.33
C SER A 216 23.14 6.75 -19.34
N PRO A 217 22.12 7.03 -20.20
CA PRO A 217 20.85 6.30 -20.22
C PRO A 217 21.02 4.79 -20.49
N GLU A 218 21.95 4.39 -21.37
CA GLU A 218 22.25 2.99 -21.62
C GLU A 218 22.79 2.28 -20.37
N GLN A 219 23.71 2.91 -19.64
CA GLN A 219 24.28 2.35 -18.41
C GLN A 219 23.22 2.24 -17.30
N ALA A 220 22.32 3.22 -17.21
CA ALA A 220 21.18 3.16 -16.29
C ALA A 220 20.33 1.91 -16.55
N ARG A 221 20.06 1.57 -17.82
CA ARG A 221 19.36 0.33 -18.17
C ARG A 221 20.20 -0.92 -17.91
N TYR A 222 21.50 -0.87 -18.18
CA TYR A 222 22.41 -2.00 -17.92
C TYR A 222 22.47 -2.36 -16.43
N GLY A 223 22.31 -1.39 -15.52
CA GLY A 223 22.23 -1.63 -14.08
C GLY A 223 21.13 -2.63 -13.68
N TYR A 224 20.07 -2.76 -14.48
CA TYR A 224 19.00 -3.73 -14.25
C TYR A 224 19.29 -5.12 -14.80
N ALA A 225 20.35 -5.33 -15.58
CA ALA A 225 20.66 -6.61 -16.22
C ALA A 225 21.10 -7.71 -15.24
N GLN A 226 21.49 -7.32 -14.02
CA GLN A 226 21.94 -8.22 -12.95
C GLN A 226 20.84 -8.50 -11.91
N ILE A 227 19.60 -8.03 -12.15
CA ILE A 227 18.48 -8.29 -11.25
C ILE A 227 17.99 -9.73 -11.46
N ASP A 228 18.06 -10.54 -10.40
CA ASP A 228 17.53 -11.89 -10.38
C ASP A 228 16.00 -11.90 -10.36
N SER A 229 15.39 -13.01 -10.81
CA SER A 229 13.92 -13.18 -10.77
C SER A 229 13.32 -13.12 -9.36
N GLY A 230 14.12 -13.29 -8.31
CA GLY A 230 13.71 -13.11 -6.91
C GLY A 230 13.41 -11.65 -6.55
N ASP A 231 14.09 -10.70 -7.19
CA ASP A 231 13.87 -9.26 -6.99
C ASP A 231 12.59 -8.76 -7.69
N GLU A 232 11.99 -9.57 -8.58
CA GLU A 232 10.63 -9.32 -9.07
C GLU A 232 9.55 -9.54 -7.99
N GLN A 233 9.91 -10.08 -6.81
CA GLN A 233 9.02 -10.14 -5.64
C GLN A 233 9.05 -8.85 -4.80
N ALA A 234 9.86 -7.85 -5.17
CA ALA A 234 10.02 -6.55 -4.49
C ALA A 234 8.75 -5.67 -4.43
N GLY A 235 7.61 -6.14 -4.95
CA GLY A 235 6.36 -5.39 -4.94
C GLY A 235 6.17 -4.52 -6.18
N GLY A 236 4.91 -4.37 -6.60
CA GLY A 236 4.54 -3.70 -7.85
C GLY A 236 5.00 -2.24 -7.93
N TYR A 237 5.10 -1.55 -6.79
CA TYR A 237 5.45 -0.13 -6.76
C TYR A 237 6.93 0.14 -7.09
N ALA A 238 7.86 -0.58 -6.47
CA ALA A 238 9.29 -0.47 -6.76
C ALA A 238 9.62 -0.93 -8.20
N LEU A 239 8.89 -1.93 -8.72
CA LEU A 239 8.97 -2.34 -10.12
C LEU A 239 8.41 -1.28 -11.08
N GLY A 240 7.40 -0.52 -10.66
CA GLY A 240 6.89 0.63 -11.41
C GLY A 240 7.96 1.71 -11.59
N TRP A 241 8.74 2.01 -10.55
CA TRP A 241 9.90 2.91 -10.64
C TRP A 241 10.95 2.44 -11.64
N ARG A 242 11.31 1.15 -11.61
CA ARG A 242 12.21 0.55 -12.61
C ARG A 242 11.70 0.77 -14.02
N ASP A 243 10.43 0.41 -14.28
CA ASP A 243 9.84 0.54 -15.61
C ASP A 243 9.78 2.00 -16.08
N TRP A 244 9.50 2.93 -15.15
CA TRP A 244 9.54 4.35 -15.42
C TRP A 244 10.95 4.83 -15.79
N ILE A 245 11.97 4.49 -15.00
CA ILE A 245 13.38 4.84 -15.28
C ILE A 245 13.81 4.29 -16.65
N VAL A 246 13.48 3.03 -16.95
CA VAL A 246 13.75 2.42 -18.26
C VAL A 246 13.05 3.19 -19.38
N GLY A 247 11.77 3.52 -19.20
CA GLY A 247 11.01 4.30 -20.17
C GLY A 247 11.63 5.68 -20.45
N ILE A 248 11.92 6.46 -19.40
CA ILE A 248 12.52 7.79 -19.53
C ILE A 248 13.92 7.71 -20.16
N SER A 249 14.70 6.68 -19.85
CA SER A 249 16.04 6.51 -20.47
C SER A 249 15.98 6.40 -22.00
N TYR A 250 14.93 5.78 -22.56
CA TYR A 250 14.72 5.73 -24.01
C TYR A 250 14.20 7.04 -24.57
N ILE A 251 13.36 7.78 -23.83
CA ILE A 251 12.95 9.13 -24.21
C ILE A 251 14.17 10.05 -24.31
N TRP A 252 15.11 9.93 -23.36
CA TRP A 252 16.35 10.71 -23.33
C TRP A 252 17.19 10.55 -24.61
N GLU A 253 17.16 9.37 -25.23
CA GLU A 253 17.85 9.05 -26.49
C GLU A 253 16.99 9.32 -27.75
N GLY A 254 15.75 9.81 -27.58
CA GLY A 254 14.80 10.06 -28.67
C GLY A 254 14.04 8.83 -29.16
N HIS A 255 14.14 7.69 -28.46
CA HIS A 255 13.47 6.43 -28.80
C HIS A 255 12.05 6.33 -28.22
N VAL A 256 11.17 7.26 -28.61
CA VAL A 256 9.83 7.42 -28.02
C VAL A 256 8.94 6.18 -28.17
N GLU A 257 8.97 5.48 -29.31
CA GLU A 257 8.14 4.27 -29.49
C GLU A 257 8.59 3.13 -28.57
N LEU A 258 9.90 2.96 -28.40
CA LEU A 258 10.45 1.95 -27.50
C LEU A 258 10.13 2.28 -26.04
N ALA A 259 10.21 3.56 -25.66
CA ALA A 259 9.76 4.04 -24.36
C ALA A 259 8.29 3.70 -24.12
N ALA A 260 7.40 4.00 -25.07
CA ALA A 260 5.98 3.71 -24.99
C ALA A 260 5.71 2.20 -24.84
N GLN A 261 6.44 1.35 -25.58
CA GLN A 261 6.31 -0.10 -25.46
C GLN A 261 6.66 -0.59 -24.04
N LYS A 262 7.74 -0.07 -23.44
CA LYS A 262 8.17 -0.46 -22.08
C LYS A 262 7.21 0.04 -21.01
N LEU A 263 6.78 1.31 -21.09
CA LEU A 263 5.88 1.91 -20.10
C LEU A 263 4.49 1.26 -20.11
N ARG A 264 3.97 0.81 -21.26
CA ARG A 264 2.68 0.10 -21.35
C ARG A 264 2.64 -1.17 -20.49
N VAL A 265 3.77 -1.88 -20.37
CA VAL A 265 3.86 -3.09 -19.53
C VAL A 265 3.71 -2.73 -18.05
N GLY A 266 4.41 -1.70 -17.60
CA GLY A 266 4.30 -1.20 -16.22
C GLY A 266 2.89 -0.70 -15.90
N LEU A 267 2.30 0.08 -16.81
CA LEU A 267 0.93 0.60 -16.67
C LEU A 267 -0.09 -0.54 -16.51
N GLY A 268 -0.04 -1.56 -17.37
CA GLY A 268 -0.96 -2.70 -17.28
C GLY A 268 -0.87 -3.44 -15.94
N ARG A 269 0.34 -3.55 -15.34
CA ARG A 269 0.50 -4.12 -14.00
C ARG A 269 -0.15 -3.25 -12.92
N ALA A 270 0.05 -1.93 -13.00
CA ALA A 270 -0.52 -0.98 -12.04
C ALA A 270 -2.06 -0.96 -12.10
N GLU A 271 -2.64 -1.02 -13.29
CA GLU A 271 -4.10 -1.07 -13.49
C GLU A 271 -4.72 -2.32 -12.87
N VAL A 272 -4.12 -3.51 -13.10
CA VAL A 272 -4.59 -4.77 -12.49
C VAL A 272 -4.53 -4.71 -10.96
N GLN A 273 -3.48 -4.10 -10.40
CA GLN A 273 -3.33 -3.97 -8.95
C GLN A 273 -4.36 -2.99 -8.34
N SER A 274 -4.68 -1.90 -9.04
CA SER A 274 -5.72 -0.95 -8.64
C SER A 274 -7.12 -1.57 -8.69
N ASP A 275 -7.44 -2.30 -9.77
CA ASP A 275 -8.74 -2.96 -9.94
C ASP A 275 -8.97 -4.09 -8.92
N GLY A 276 -7.92 -4.83 -8.57
CA GLY A 276 -7.96 -5.83 -7.49
C GLY A 276 -8.27 -5.20 -6.13
N ALA A 277 -7.71 -4.02 -5.85
CA ALA A 277 -7.97 -3.28 -4.61
C ALA A 277 -9.38 -2.68 -4.54
N ALA A 278 -9.99 -2.36 -5.69
CA ALA A 278 -11.36 -1.84 -5.77
C ALA A 278 -12.42 -2.93 -5.57
N ARG A 279 -12.15 -4.18 -5.95
CA ARG A 279 -13.10 -5.31 -5.81
C ARG A 279 -13.19 -5.91 -4.40
N LEU A 280 -12.26 -5.55 -3.51
CA LEU A 280 -12.23 -5.99 -2.11
C LEU A 280 -12.84 -4.95 -1.15
N ARG A 281 -13.35 -3.83 -1.67
CA ARG A 281 -14.12 -2.81 -0.92
C ARG A 281 -15.61 -3.02 -1.13
#